data_AF-A0AAU1SEY0-F1
#
_entry.id   AF-A0AAU1SEY0-F1
#
_cell.length_a   1.000
_cell.length_b   1.000
_cell.length_c   1.000
_cell.angle_alpha   90.00
_cell.angle_beta   90.00
_cell.angle_gamma   90.00
#
_symmetry.space_group_name_H-M   'P 1'
#
loop_
_entity.id
_entity.type
_entity.pdbx_description
1 polymer ?
#
loop_
_entity_poly.entity_id
_entity_poly.type
_entity_poly.pdbx_seq_one_letter_code
_entity_poly.pdbx_strand_id
1 'polypeptide(L)' 'MTRTALADEFDLQCAGSLFLAKADVTFQGRFTVTAAGPCNIHFAITVGTGDYRGATGYIQAVNVSATDTQFTFQLGH' A
#
# COMPACT_ATOMS: atom_id res chain seq x y z
N MET A 1 0.44 -32.86 -22.51
CA MET A 1 -0.40 -31.75 -22.02
C MET A 1 0.46 -30.91 -21.10
N THR A 2 0.83 -29.70 -21.53
CA THR A 2 1.70 -28.81 -20.75
C THR A 2 0.80 -27.91 -19.93
N ARG A 3 0.81 -28.05 -18.60
CA ARG A 3 0.10 -27.13 -17.70
C ARG A 3 0.88 -25.82 -17.70
N THR A 4 0.43 -24.83 -18.47
CA THR A 4 0.89 -23.46 -18.32
C THR A 4 0.62 -23.07 -16.87
N ALA A 5 1.66 -22.89 -16.06
CA ALA A 5 1.49 -22.36 -14.72
C ALA A 5 0.77 -21.01 -14.87
N LEU A 6 -0.38 -20.86 -14.21
CA LEU A 6 -0.97 -19.55 -14.00
C LEU A 6 0.15 -18.68 -13.42
N ALA A 7 0.38 -17.52 -14.02
CA ALA A 7 1.37 -16.55 -13.53
C ALA A 7 1.29 -16.46 -12.00
N ASP A 8 2.43 -16.41 -11.30
CA ASP A 8 2.51 -16.41 -9.83
C ASP A 8 1.64 -15.30 -9.22
N GLU A 9 0.37 -15.62 -8.95
CA GLU A 9 -0.59 -14.76 -8.28
C GLU A 9 -0.72 -15.21 -6.84
N PHE A 10 -0.53 -14.27 -5.90
CA PHE A 10 -0.73 -14.53 -4.49
C PHE A 10 -1.30 -13.30 -3.78
N ASP A 11 -2.14 -13.55 -2.77
CA ASP A 11 -2.60 -12.49 -1.88
C ASP A 11 -1.52 -12.15 -0.86
N LEU A 12 -1.21 -10.87 -0.76
CA LEU A 12 -0.30 -10.32 0.24
C LEU A 12 -1.12 -9.48 1.22
N GLN A 13 -1.00 -9.79 2.52
CA GLN A 13 -1.46 -8.95 3.61
C GLN A 13 -0.27 -8.38 4.36
N CYS A 14 -0.24 -7.07 4.57
CA CYS A 14 0.87 -6.39 5.24
C CYS A 14 0.41 -5.29 6.18
N ALA A 15 1.33 -4.90 7.06
CA ALA A 15 1.27 -3.72 7.89
C ALA A 15 2.60 -2.98 7.78
N GLY A 16 2.57 -1.65 7.85
CA GLY A 16 3.77 -0.83 7.76
C GLY A 16 3.63 0.49 8.50
N SER A 17 4.76 1.17 8.69
CA SER A 17 4.85 2.50 9.27
C SER A 17 5.66 3.42 8.36
N LEU A 18 5.18 4.64 8.16
CA LEU A 18 5.89 5.71 7.46
C LEU A 18 6.21 6.81 8.46
N PHE A 19 7.50 7.14 8.57
CA PHE A 19 8.00 8.21 9.42
C PHE A 19 8.24 9.44 8.54
N LEU A 20 7.37 10.44 8.65
CA LEU A 20 7.41 11.66 7.85
C LEU A 20 7.90 12.81 8.73
N ALA A 21 8.37 13.89 8.09
CA ALA A 21 9.02 15.00 8.79
C ALA A 21 8.19 15.63 9.94
N LYS A 22 6.85 15.49 9.92
CA LYS A 22 5.95 16.09 10.91
C LYS A 22 5.00 15.10 11.58
N ALA A 23 5.02 13.83 11.19
CA ALA A 23 4.06 12.83 11.64
C ALA A 23 4.47 11.43 11.22
N ASP A 24 4.00 10.44 11.98
CA ASP A 24 4.11 9.03 11.64
C ASP A 24 2.73 8.50 11.27
N VAL A 25 2.71 7.54 10.34
CA VAL A 25 1.48 6.88 9.90
C VAL A 25 1.68 5.38 9.91
N THR A 26 0.81 4.66 10.59
CA THR A 26 0.72 3.20 10.51
C THR A 26 -0.42 2.81 9.58
N PHE A 27 -0.18 1.84 8.71
CA PHE A 27 -1.15 1.40 7.72
C PHE A 27 -1.21 -0.13 7.63
N GLN A 28 -2.33 -0.64 7.13
CA GLN A 28 -2.54 -2.05 6.83
C GLN A 28 -3.16 -2.19 5.44
N GLY A 29 -2.83 -3.25 4.73
CA GLY A 29 -3.50 -3.54 3.46
C GLY A 29 -3.46 -5.01 3.08
N ARG A 30 -4.32 -5.33 2.12
CA ARG A 30 -4.38 -6.61 1.46
C ARG A 30 -4.57 -6.38 -0.03
N PHE A 31 -3.72 -7.00 -0.84
CA PHE A 31 -3.79 -6.89 -2.30
C PHE A 31 -3.24 -8.15 -2.96
N THR A 32 -3.68 -8.41 -4.18
CA THR A 32 -3.18 -9.52 -4.99
C THR A 32 -1.95 -9.05 -5.76
N VAL A 33 -0.84 -9.77 -5.60
CA VAL A 33 0.37 -9.61 -6.40
C VAL A 33 0.18 -10.44 -7.66
N THR A 34 0.39 -9.83 -8.83
CA THR A 34 0.35 -10.53 -10.12
C THR A 34 1.64 -10.27 -10.89
N ALA A 35 2.03 -11.18 -11.78
CA ALA A 35 3.20 -10.96 -12.65
C ALA A 35 3.00 -9.83 -13.69
N ALA A 36 1.77 -9.29 -13.82
CA ALA A 36 1.40 -8.28 -14.80
C ALA A 36 1.94 -6.87 -14.50
N GLY A 37 2.73 -6.72 -13.43
CA GLY A 37 3.42 -5.47 -13.11
C GLY A 37 2.63 -4.57 -12.16
N PRO A 38 2.84 -3.25 -12.20
CA PRO A 38 2.47 -2.34 -11.12
C PRO A 38 0.97 -2.36 -10.81
N CYS A 39 0.65 -2.70 -9.55
CA CYS A 39 -0.71 -2.76 -9.04
C CYS A 39 -1.06 -1.48 -8.28
N ASN A 40 -2.32 -1.01 -8.41
CA ASN A 40 -2.88 0.02 -7.55
C ASN A 40 -3.27 -0.63 -6.22
N ILE A 41 -2.58 -0.25 -5.14
CA ILE A 41 -2.78 -0.83 -3.82
C ILE A 41 -3.38 0.22 -2.91
N HIS A 42 -4.46 -0.12 -2.19
CA HIS A 42 -5.02 0.73 -1.15
C HIS A 42 -4.68 0.17 0.23
N PHE A 43 -4.05 1.01 1.05
CA PHE A 43 -3.79 0.73 2.46
C PHE A 43 -4.73 1.55 3.33
N ALA A 44 -5.32 0.96 4.36
CA ALA A 44 -6.05 1.68 5.38
C ALA A 44 -5.08 2.30 6.39
N ILE A 45 -5.24 3.58 6.68
CA ILE A 45 -4.51 4.25 7.76
C ILE A 45 -5.17 3.87 9.07
N THR A 46 -4.40 3.26 9.98
CA THR A 46 -4.91 2.78 11.27
C THR A 46 -4.56 3.71 12.42
N VAL A 47 -3.40 4.38 12.34
CA VAL A 47 -2.94 5.35 13.34
C VAL A 47 -2.14 6.44 12.65
N GLY A 48 -2.37 7.70 13.03
CA GLY A 48 -1.50 8.82 12.71
C GLY A 48 -1.02 9.53 13.98
N THR A 49 0.16 10.14 13.92
CA THR A 49 0.72 11.01 14.99
C THR A 49 0.93 12.43 14.47
N GLY A 50 1.36 13.36 15.34
CA GLY A 50 1.66 14.75 14.93
C GLY A 50 0.52 15.43 14.17
N ASP A 51 0.82 16.01 13.01
CA ASP A 51 -0.16 16.65 12.12
C ASP A 51 -1.24 15.70 11.59
N TYR A 52 -1.03 14.38 11.67
CA TYR A 52 -1.99 13.35 11.25
C TYR A 52 -2.66 12.65 12.44
N ARG A 53 -2.56 13.22 13.65
CA ARG A 53 -3.16 12.63 14.84
C ARG A 53 -4.69 12.55 14.72
N GLY A 54 -5.22 11.33 14.81
CA GLY A 54 -6.66 11.07 14.68
C GLY A 54 -7.16 11.04 13.24
N ALA A 55 -6.30 11.24 12.23
CA ALA A 55 -6.68 11.11 10.84
C ALA A 55 -7.06 9.66 10.53
N THR A 56 -8.17 9.51 9.81
CA THR A 56 -8.55 8.25 9.17
C THR A 56 -8.37 8.41 7.67
N GLY A 57 -8.36 7.31 6.91
CA GLY A 57 -8.26 7.40 5.45
C GLY A 57 -7.48 6.26 4.84
N TYR A 58 -6.97 6.50 3.65
CA TYR A 58 -6.25 5.48 2.89
C TYR A 58 -5.03 6.05 2.17
N ILE A 59 -4.07 5.17 1.91
CA ILE A 59 -2.89 5.45 1.10
C ILE A 59 -3.04 4.67 -0.19
N GLN A 60 -3.05 5.36 -1.32
CA GLN A 60 -2.91 4.74 -2.63
C GLN A 60 -1.42 4.60 -2.96
N ALA A 61 -0.97 3.37 -3.21
CA ALA A 61 0.37 3.11 -3.73
C ALA A 61 0.30 2.68 -5.18
N VAL A 62 1.13 3.31 -6.00
CA VAL A 62 1.30 3.01 -7.42
C VAL A 62 2.76 2.75 -7.67
N ASN A 63 3.10 1.54 -8.13
CA ASN A 63 4.46 1.24 -8.56
C ASN A 63 4.69 1.94 -9.91
N VAL A 64 5.62 2.89 -9.94
CA VAL A 64 5.99 3.64 -11.16
C VAL A 64 7.01 2.85 -11.97
N SER A 65 7.87 2.09 -11.29
CA SER A 65 8.86 1.18 -11.87
C SER A 65 9.03 -0.06 -10.96
N ALA A 66 10.00 -0.93 -11.26
CA ALA A 66 10.35 -2.03 -10.37
C ALA A 66 10.99 -1.57 -9.04
N THR A 67 11.50 -0.33 -8.98
CA THR A 67 12.22 0.23 -7.82
C THR A 67 11.55 1.48 -7.25
N ASP A 68 10.55 2.03 -7.93
CA ASP A 68 9.91 3.29 -7.56
C ASP A 68 8.42 3.07 -7.27
N THR A 69 7.98 3.50 -6.10
CA THR A 69 6.58 3.48 -5.69
C THR A 69 6.17 4.88 -5.25
N GLN A 70 5.09 5.39 -5.83
CA GLN A 70 4.46 6.62 -5.41
C GLN A 70 3.35 6.31 -4.39
N PHE A 71 3.39 6.99 -3.25
CA PHE A 71 2.33 6.94 -2.24
C PHE A 71 1.55 8.25 -2.22
N THR A 72 0.24 8.16 -2.36
CA THR A 72 -0.69 9.29 -2.24
C THR A 72 -1.55 9.08 -1.00
N PHE A 73 -1.53 10.05 -0.08
CA PHE A 73 -2.28 9.99 1.17
C PHE A 73 -3.60 10.74 1.01
N GLN A 74 -4.71 10.05 1.27
CA GLN A 74 -6.05 10.62 1.28
C GLN A 74 -6.59 10.54 2.70
N LEU A 75 -6.45 11.66 3.41
CA LEU A 75 -6.85 11.80 4.80
C LEU A 75 -8.29 12.31 4.88
N GLY A 76 -9.13 11.61 5.65
CA GLY A 76 -10.44 12.06 6.09
C GLY A 76 -10.38 12.58 7.52
N HIS A 77 -11.21 13.58 7.82
CA HIS A 77 -11.34 14.19 9.13
C HIS A 77 -12.75 13.98 9.67
#